data_AF-A0A4Q5Z1Y2-F1
#
_entry.id   AF-A0A4Q5Z1Y2-F1
#
_cell.length_a   1.000
_cell.length_b   1.000
_cell.length_c   1.000
_cell.angle_alpha   90.00
_cell.angle_beta   90.00
_cell.angle_gamma   90.00
#
_symmetry.space_group_name_H-M   'P 1'
#
loop_
_entity.id
_entity.type
_entity.pdbx_description
1 polymer ?
#
loop_
_entity_poly.entity_id
_entity_poly.type
_entity_poly.pdbx_seq_one_letter_code
_entity_poly.pdbx_strand_id
1 'polypeptide(L)'
;FILHEYKGRMGDKPLEGMAIYGYHTGLLKIQCAWVDSFHNGTAIMFSEGTRGHTDLTMLGSYAYITPEMEQHWGWRTTIEIKNDKELVITAYNISPEGEAVKATETIYQKRNKKSL
;
A
#
# COMPACT_ATOMS: atom_id res chain seq x y z
N PHE A 1 -6.41 -14.61 3.56
CA PHE A 1 -6.11 -13.25 3.08
C PHE A 1 -6.43 -12.26 4.19
N ILE A 2 -5.97 -11.02 4.09
CA ILE A 2 -6.28 -9.93 5.02
C ILE A 2 -6.97 -8.82 4.22
N LEU A 3 -8.05 -8.27 4.75
CA LEU A 3 -8.66 -7.05 4.24
C LEU A 3 -8.26 -5.88 5.15
N HIS A 4 -7.66 -4.86 4.55
CA HIS A 4 -7.27 -3.63 5.23
C HIS A 4 -8.10 -2.49 4.65
N GLU A 5 -9.09 -2.03 5.41
CA GLU A 5 -9.90 -0.86 5.08
C GLU A 5 -9.45 0.33 5.92
N TYR A 6 -9.44 1.52 5.33
CA TYR A 6 -9.08 2.73 6.04
C TYR A 6 -9.90 3.93 5.55
N LYS A 7 -10.14 4.84 6.51
CA LYS A 7 -10.68 6.18 6.27
C LYS A 7 -9.82 7.18 7.01
N GLY A 8 -9.59 8.31 6.38
CA GLY A 8 -8.73 9.37 6.88
C GLY A 8 -9.01 10.68 6.18
N ARG A 9 -8.10 11.63 6.35
CA ARG A 9 -8.17 12.94 5.72
C ARG A 9 -6.76 13.45 5.42
N MET A 10 -6.60 14.17 4.31
CA MET A 10 -5.41 14.96 4.02
C MET A 10 -5.81 16.43 3.93
N GLY A 11 -5.56 17.18 4.99
CA GLY A 11 -6.21 18.47 5.21
C GLY A 11 -7.74 18.31 5.24
N ASP A 12 -8.44 19.03 4.38
CA ASP A 12 -9.90 18.96 4.30
C ASP A 12 -10.44 17.88 3.36
N LYS A 13 -9.56 17.19 2.63
CA LYS A 13 -9.97 16.17 1.67
C LYS A 13 -10.13 14.82 2.38
N PRO A 14 -11.32 14.19 2.35
CA PRO A 14 -11.45 12.83 2.84
C PRO A 14 -10.62 11.87 1.98
N LEU A 15 -10.03 10.88 2.64
CA LEU A 15 -9.30 9.78 2.03
C LEU A 15 -9.98 8.49 2.49
N GLU A 16 -10.31 7.61 1.57
CA GLU A 16 -10.67 6.24 1.89
C GLU A 16 -10.05 5.27 0.89
N GLY A 17 -9.81 4.05 1.33
CA GLY A 17 -9.23 3.03 0.49
C GLY A 17 -9.27 1.66 1.15
N MET A 18 -8.94 0.66 0.35
CA MET A 18 -8.86 -0.72 0.80
C MET A 18 -7.74 -1.47 0.09
N ALA A 19 -7.12 -2.39 0.82
CA ALA A 19 -6.17 -3.34 0.28
C ALA A 19 -6.56 -4.77 0.68
N ILE A 20 -6.49 -5.69 -0.28
CA ILE A 20 -6.60 -7.14 -0.03
C ILE A 20 -5.22 -7.74 -0.16
N TYR A 21 -4.68 -8.28 0.94
CA TYR A 21 -3.39 -8.96 0.96
C TYR A 21 -3.57 -10.47 0.99
N GLY A 22 -2.89 -11.17 0.09
CA GLY A 22 -2.87 -12.63 0.00
C GLY A 22 -1.45 -13.17 -0.10
N TYR A 23 -1.19 -14.33 0.50
CA TYR A 23 0.07 -15.06 0.30
C TYR A 23 -0.18 -16.25 -0.60
N HIS A 24 0.41 -16.23 -1.80
CA HIS A 24 0.32 -17.32 -2.75
C HIS A 24 1.31 -18.42 -2.36
N THR A 25 0.80 -19.52 -1.81
CA THR A 25 1.64 -20.60 -1.26
C THR A 25 2.44 -21.36 -2.31
N GLY A 26 1.90 -21.55 -3.53
CA GLY A 26 2.62 -22.18 -4.64
C GLY A 26 3.79 -21.36 -5.19
N LEU A 27 3.63 -20.04 -5.29
CA LEU A 27 4.66 -19.12 -5.80
C LEU A 27 5.58 -18.55 -4.70
N LEU A 28 5.18 -18.71 -3.43
CA LEU A 28 5.84 -18.09 -2.27
C LEU A 28 5.92 -16.55 -2.38
N LYS A 29 4.83 -15.94 -2.86
CA LYS A 29 4.72 -14.49 -3.10
C LYS A 29 3.62 -13.88 -2.26
N ILE A 30 3.83 -12.64 -1.80
CA ILE A 30 2.75 -11.80 -1.27
C ILE A 30 2.14 -11.02 -2.44
N GLN A 31 0.82 -10.94 -2.49
CA GLN A 31 0.05 -10.26 -3.52
C GLN A 31 -0.91 -9.28 -2.86
N CYS A 32 -1.15 -8.16 -3.53
CA CYS A 32 -2.05 -7.10 -3.09
C CYS A 32 -2.94 -6.66 -4.24
N ALA A 33 -4.23 -6.43 -3.95
CA ALA A 33 -5.10 -5.59 -4.77
C ALA A 33 -5.47 -4.36 -3.96
N TRP A 34 -5.14 -3.17 -4.45
CA TRP A 34 -5.32 -1.91 -3.74
C TRP A 34 -6.10 -0.91 -4.57
N VAL A 35 -6.99 -0.17 -3.91
CA VAL A 35 -7.74 0.96 -4.48
C VAL A 35 -7.88 2.04 -3.40
N ASP A 36 -7.75 3.30 -3.79
CA ASP A 36 -7.94 4.44 -2.91
C ASP A 36 -8.57 5.64 -3.63
N SER A 37 -9.15 6.55 -2.86
CA SER A 37 -9.86 7.71 -3.39
C SER A 37 -8.93 8.86 -3.82
N PHE A 38 -7.60 8.68 -3.81
CA PHE A 38 -6.66 9.80 -3.93
C PHE A 38 -5.53 9.57 -4.94
N HIS A 39 -4.82 8.44 -4.87
CA HIS A 39 -3.60 8.23 -5.66
C HIS A 39 -3.89 7.50 -6.97
N ASN A 40 -4.73 6.46 -6.93
CA ASN A 40 -5.01 5.61 -8.10
C ASN A 40 -6.37 5.88 -8.74
N GLY A 41 -7.09 6.91 -8.28
CA GLY A 41 -8.40 7.29 -8.78
C GLY A 41 -9.42 6.15 -8.67
N THR A 42 -9.89 5.63 -9.81
CA THR A 42 -10.80 4.48 -9.87
C THR A 42 -10.10 3.18 -10.27
N ALA A 43 -8.78 3.20 -10.49
CA ALA A 43 -8.04 2.02 -10.88
C ALA A 43 -7.78 1.10 -9.68
N ILE A 44 -7.67 -0.19 -9.97
CA ILE A 44 -7.22 -1.19 -9.00
C ILE A 44 -5.77 -1.51 -9.33
N MET A 45 -4.89 -1.30 -8.36
CA MET A 45 -3.49 -1.64 -8.48
C MET A 45 -3.28 -3.06 -7.97
N PHE A 46 -2.81 -3.94 -8.86
CA PHE A 46 -2.22 -5.20 -8.43
C PHE A 46 -0.75 -4.99 -8.08
N SER A 47 -0.30 -5.62 -7.01
CA SER A 47 1.11 -5.61 -6.61
C SER A 47 1.54 -6.99 -6.16
N GLU A 48 2.79 -7.35 -6.44
CA GLU A 48 3.39 -8.60 -5.98
C GLU A 48 4.75 -8.34 -5.36
N GLY A 49 5.15 -9.17 -4.40
CA GLY A 49 6.53 -9.23 -3.98
C GLY A 49 6.80 -10.36 -3.01
N THR A 50 7.68 -10.12 -2.05
CA THR A 50 8.23 -11.15 -1.17
C THR A 50 7.89 -10.88 0.28
N ARG A 51 7.89 -11.96 1.06
CA ARG A 51 7.81 -11.92 2.52
C ARG A 51 9.21 -12.04 3.09
N GLY A 52 9.67 -11.00 3.77
CA GLY A 52 10.85 -11.02 4.61
C GLY A 52 10.55 -11.61 6.00
N HIS A 53 11.47 -11.41 6.94
CA HIS A 53 11.32 -11.94 8.30
C HIS A 53 10.30 -11.11 9.11
N THR A 54 10.40 -9.78 9.06
CA THR A 54 9.53 -8.84 9.79
C THR A 54 8.75 -7.91 8.87
N ASP A 55 8.97 -8.03 7.56
CA ASP A 55 8.44 -7.12 6.56
C ASP A 55 7.82 -7.86 5.36
N LEU A 56 6.88 -7.20 4.70
CA LEU A 56 6.32 -7.57 3.41
C LEU A 56 6.62 -6.43 2.44
N THR A 57 7.20 -6.72 1.29
CA THR A 57 7.43 -5.73 0.24
C THR A 57 6.72 -6.16 -1.03
N MET A 58 5.91 -5.27 -1.60
CA MET A 58 5.17 -5.49 -2.85
C MET A 58 5.41 -4.31 -3.80
N LEU A 59 5.48 -4.60 -5.09
CA LEU A 59 5.58 -3.60 -6.15
C LEU A 59 4.41 -3.76 -7.11
N GLY A 60 3.70 -2.66 -7.34
CA GLY A 60 2.73 -2.51 -8.42
C GLY A 60 3.10 -1.32 -9.30
N SER A 61 2.20 -0.99 -10.22
CA SER A 61 2.30 0.22 -11.03
C SER A 61 0.94 0.88 -11.22
N TYR A 62 0.94 2.18 -11.46
CA TYR A 62 -0.23 2.94 -11.88
C TYR A 62 0.10 3.80 -13.09
N ALA A 63 -0.93 4.13 -13.87
CA ALA A 63 -0.79 4.98 -15.03
C ALA A 63 -1.12 6.43 -14.67
N TYR A 64 -0.26 7.35 -15.07
CA TYR A 64 -0.51 8.78 -15.14
C TYR A 64 -0.78 9.13 -16.61
N ILE A 65 -2.03 9.49 -16.91
CA ILE A 65 -2.49 9.72 -18.29
C ILE A 65 -2.98 11.16 -18.42
N THR A 66 -2.41 11.90 -19.37
CA THR A 66 -2.91 13.18 -19.88
C THR A 66 -3.12 13.07 -21.40
N PRO A 67 -3.78 14.03 -22.07
CA PRO A 67 -3.91 14.01 -23.53
C PRO A 67 -2.56 13.97 -24.28
N GLU A 68 -1.49 14.45 -23.65
CA GLU A 68 -0.16 14.59 -24.23
C GLU A 68 0.81 13.46 -23.82
N MET A 69 0.47 12.66 -22.81
CA MET A 69 1.41 11.78 -22.12
C MET A 69 0.73 10.56 -21.49
N GLU A 70 1.37 9.41 -21.63
CA GLU A 70 1.11 8.24 -20.79
C GLU A 70 2.43 7.81 -20.12
N GLN A 71 2.42 7.78 -18.79
CA GLN A 71 3.55 7.31 -17.98
C GLN A 71 3.09 6.26 -16.98
N HIS A 72 3.92 5.26 -16.75
CA HIS A 72 3.69 4.24 -15.73
C HIS A 72 4.66 4.46 -14.58
N TRP A 73 4.10 4.72 -13.41
CA TRP A 73 4.84 4.91 -12.18
C TRP A 73 4.81 3.62 -11.36
N GLY A 74 5.93 3.29 -10.73
CA GLY A 74 5.96 2.21 -9.76
C GLY A 74 5.37 2.66 -8.42
N TRP A 75 4.73 1.72 -7.73
CA TRP A 75 4.23 1.93 -6.38
C TRP A 75 4.70 0.78 -5.50
N ARG A 76 5.68 1.07 -4.64
CA ARG A 76 6.21 0.08 -3.69
C ARG A 76 5.54 0.27 -2.35
N THR A 77 4.94 -0.80 -1.84
CA THR A 77 4.38 -0.85 -0.48
C THR A 77 5.23 -1.76 0.40
N THR A 78 5.62 -1.27 1.57
CA THR A 78 6.27 -2.04 2.64
C THR A 78 5.37 -2.09 3.85
N ILE A 79 5.11 -3.28 4.39
CA ILE A 79 4.41 -3.49 5.66
C ILE A 79 5.41 -4.05 6.64
N GLU A 80 5.67 -3.35 7.73
CA GLU A 80 6.65 -3.74 8.73
C GLU A 80 5.99 -3.91 10.09
N ILE A 81 6.20 -5.07 10.72
CA ILE A 81 5.83 -5.30 12.11
C ILE A 81 7.00 -4.85 12.97
N LYS A 82 6.93 -3.61 13.49
CA LYS A 82 8.01 -3.00 14.26
C LYS A 82 8.19 -3.66 15.63
N ASN A 83 7.08 -4.03 16.28
CA ASN A 83 7.04 -4.73 17.56
C ASN A 83 5.64 -5.35 17.79
N ASP A 84 5.36 -5.82 19.00
CA ASP A 84 4.09 -6.47 19.38
C ASP A 84 2.86 -5.53 19.34
N LYS A 85 3.09 -4.22 19.20
CA LYS A 85 2.08 -3.17 19.25
C LYS A 85 2.07 -2.27 18.02
N GLU A 86 3.11 -2.27 17.20
CA GLU A 86 3.25 -1.31 16.11
C GLU A 86 3.41 -1.99 14.76
N LEU A 87 2.60 -1.57 13.80
CA LEU A 87 2.68 -1.94 12.40
C LEU A 87 2.76 -0.67 11.55
N VAL A 88 3.73 -0.61 10.64
CA VAL A 88 3.94 0.53 9.76
C VAL A 88 3.72 0.10 8.31
N ILE A 89 2.88 0.84 7.59
CA ILE A 89 2.68 0.69 6.15
C ILE A 89 3.25 1.92 5.47
N THR A 90 4.29 1.73 4.66
CA THR A 90 4.92 2.82 3.91
C THR A 90 4.77 2.57 2.42
N ALA A 91 4.38 3.59 1.68
CA ALA A 91 4.32 3.55 0.22
C ALA A 91 5.31 4.54 -0.39
N TYR A 92 5.88 4.16 -1.52
CA TYR A 92 6.81 4.96 -2.30
C TYR A 92 6.31 5.07 -3.73
N ASN A 93 6.28 6.29 -4.25
CA ASN A 93 6.22 6.54 -5.68
C ASN A 93 7.59 6.26 -6.28
N ILE A 94 7.62 5.53 -7.39
CA ILE A 94 8.82 5.26 -8.17
C ILE A 94 8.60 5.89 -9.54
N SER A 95 9.42 6.89 -9.89
CA SER A 95 9.34 7.56 -11.18
C SER A 95 9.60 6.57 -12.34
N PRO A 96 9.21 6.91 -13.58
CA PRO A 96 9.56 6.11 -14.75
C PRO A 96 11.08 5.88 -14.91
N GLU A 97 11.90 6.80 -14.39
CA GLU A 97 13.36 6.72 -14.37
C GLU A 97 13.89 5.87 -13.19
N GLY A 98 13.02 5.42 -12.29
CA GLY A 98 13.34 4.55 -11.17
C GLY A 98 13.61 5.24 -9.84
N GLU A 99 13.41 6.57 -9.74
CA GLU A 99 13.63 7.29 -8.49
C GLU A 99 12.50 7.05 -7.49
N ALA A 100 12.82 6.57 -6.29
CA ALA A 100 11.85 6.26 -5.25
C ALA A 100 11.70 7.40 -4.22
N VAL A 101 10.50 7.94 -4.07
CA VAL A 101 10.16 8.99 -3.10
C VAL A 101 9.01 8.51 -2.20
N LYS A 102 9.11 8.76 -0.88
CA LYS A 102 8.07 8.36 0.08
C LYS A 102 6.77 9.13 -0.20
N ALA A 103 5.68 8.40 -0.42
CA ALA A 103 4.36 8.94 -0.71
C ALA A 103 3.50 9.02 0.56
N THR A 104 3.30 7.89 1.23
CA THR A 104 2.48 7.80 2.45
C THR A 104 3.14 6.94 3.51
N GLU A 105 2.86 7.22 4.78
CA GLU A 105 3.27 6.40 5.91
C GLU A 105 2.10 6.33 6.91
N THR A 106 1.65 5.11 7.18
CA THR A 106 0.55 4.84 8.12
C THR A 106 1.09 4.01 9.27
N ILE A 107 0.93 4.51 10.50
CA ILE A 107 1.38 3.85 11.71
C ILE A 107 0.16 3.36 12.49
N TYR A 108 0.02 2.04 12.59
CA TYR A 108 -1.00 1.39 13.40
C TYR A 108 -0.43 1.06 14.77
N GLN A 109 -1.15 1.48 15.80
CA GLN A 109 -0.88 1.12 17.18
C GLN A 109 -1.97 0.18 17.68
N LYS A 110 -1.58 -0.99 18.18
CA LYS A 110 -2.48 -1.98 18.76
C LYS A 110 -3.15 -1.36 19.97
N ARG A 111 -4.47 -1.20 19.89
CA ARG A 111 -5.27 -0.82 21.05
C ARG A 111 -5.57 -2.06 21.87
N ASN A 112 -5.21 -2.02 23.15
CA ASN A 112 -5.71 -3.00 24.11
C ASN A 112 -7.23 -2.81 24.21
N LYS A 113 -8.02 -3.88 24.03
CA LYS A 113 -9.45 -3.83 24.33
C LYS A 113 -9.60 -3.40 25.79
N LYS A 114 -10.32 -2.30 26.05
CA LYS A 114 -10.88 -2.09 27.39
C LYS A 114 -11.87 -3.24 27.62
N SER A 115 -11.70 -3.99 28.71
CA SER A 115 -12.74 -4.88 29.21
C SER A 115 -13.98 -4.03 29.46
N LEU A 116 -15.07 -4.36 28.77
CA LEU A 116 -16.41 -3.84 29.03
C LEU A 116 -16.90 -4.35 30.40
#